data_AF-A0A2A2HWZ5-F1
#
_entry.id   AF-A0A2A2HWZ5-F1
#
_cell.length_a   1.000
_cell.length_b   1.000
_cell.length_c   1.000
_cell.angle_alpha   90.00
_cell.angle_beta   90.00
_cell.angle_gamma   90.00
#
_symmetry.space_group_name_H-M   'P 1'
#
loop_
_entity.id
_entity.type
_entity.pdbx_description
1 polymer ?
#
loop_
_entity_poly.entity_id
_entity_poly.type
_entity_poly.pdbx_seq_one_letter_code
_entity_poly.pdbx_strand_id
1 'polypeptide(L)'
;MRDEEAAVELWYPALKRSFEYVVASTSFLPVIAYYLHKIEEWGFVFQRCKVCGKDFLARSRHNELCSDKCRKKQAVEAKREFDERAKGDRLEQLYEAAYYYWYNRLRKLRREKAANPEKTAAMGEAFKAFRKEAVKRKWQVKRGEMKLTDFSSWLIAEQNEVDRLMDA
;
A
#
# COMPACT_ATOMS: atom_id res chain seq x y z
N MET A 1 32.17 49.94 5.92
CA MET A 1 32.21 49.49 4.51
C MET A 1 31.66 48.08 4.27
N ARG A 2 31.45 47.21 5.26
CA ARG A 2 30.83 45.87 5.02
C ARG A 2 29.28 45.86 5.10
N ASP A 3 28.66 46.84 5.76
CA ASP A 3 27.20 46.85 5.93
C ASP A 3 26.42 47.32 4.69
N GLU A 4 27.03 48.14 3.82
CA GLU A 4 26.38 48.62 2.58
C GLU A 4 26.27 47.52 1.51
N GLU A 5 27.16 46.52 1.51
CA GLU A 5 27.12 45.39 0.57
C GLU A 5 25.98 44.40 0.86
N ALA A 6 25.42 44.42 2.07
CA ALA A 6 24.35 43.52 2.51
C ALA A 6 22.96 44.20 2.56
N ALA A 7 22.87 45.50 2.27
CA ALA A 7 21.63 46.25 2.37
C ALA A 7 20.71 45.99 1.15
N VAL A 8 19.41 45.85 1.43
CA VAL A 8 18.35 45.87 0.41
C VAL A 8 17.41 47.04 0.66
N GLU A 9 16.99 47.70 -0.40
CA GLU A 9 16.00 48.78 -0.35
C GLU A 9 14.65 48.27 -0.87
N LEU A 10 13.58 48.64 -0.16
CA LEU A 10 12.21 48.35 -0.60
C LEU A 10 11.67 49.51 -1.41
N TRP A 11 11.29 49.23 -2.66
CA TRP A 11 10.72 50.21 -3.57
C TRP A 11 9.28 49.84 -3.93
N TYR A 12 8.39 50.83 -3.86
CA TYR A 12 6.98 50.69 -4.18
C TYR A 12 6.63 51.59 -5.37
N PRO A 13 6.14 51.05 -6.50
CA PRO A 13 5.72 51.86 -7.62
C PRO A 13 4.50 52.71 -7.23
N ALA A 14 4.53 53.99 -7.60
CA ALA A 14 3.47 54.96 -7.31
C ALA A 14 2.10 54.63 -7.97
N LEU A 15 2.05 53.67 -8.89
CA LEU A 15 0.85 53.31 -9.65
C LEU A 15 0.16 52.09 -9.03
N LYS A 16 -1.02 52.30 -8.40
CA LYS A 16 -2.13 51.38 -8.03
C LYS A 16 -1.92 49.85 -8.09
N ARG A 17 -0.75 49.32 -7.75
CA ARG A 17 -0.44 47.89 -7.77
C ARG A 17 0.27 47.53 -6.47
N SER A 18 -0.26 46.51 -5.80
CA SER A 18 0.25 45.97 -4.54
C SER A 18 1.44 45.04 -4.76
N PHE A 19 2.49 45.52 -5.42
CA PHE A 19 3.74 44.76 -5.60
C PHE A 19 4.91 45.54 -5.00
N GLU A 20 5.69 44.86 -4.17
CA GLU A 20 6.92 45.32 -3.55
C GLU A 20 8.12 44.90 -4.41
N TYR A 21 9.05 45.83 -4.66
CA TYR A 21 10.33 45.54 -5.30
C TYR A 21 11.45 45.59 -4.28
N VAL A 22 12.39 44.67 -4.40
CA VAL A 22 13.60 44.62 -3.56
C VAL A 22 14.77 44.94 -4.45
N VAL A 23 15.48 46.01 -4.13
CA VAL A 23 16.60 46.51 -4.93
C VAL A 23 17.88 46.36 -4.13
N ALA A 24 18.93 45.86 -4.79
CA ALA A 24 20.29 45.88 -4.29
C ALA A 24 21.20 46.46 -5.38
N SER A 25 22.09 47.36 -4.98
CA SER A 25 22.87 48.18 -5.91
C SER A 25 24.23 47.58 -6.29
N THR A 26 24.73 46.63 -5.49
CA THR A 26 26.13 46.14 -5.59
C THR A 26 26.23 44.63 -5.80
N SER A 27 25.25 43.84 -5.34
CA SER A 27 25.25 42.38 -5.43
C SER A 27 23.83 41.82 -5.47
N PHE A 28 23.67 40.64 -6.06
CA PHE A 28 22.39 39.93 -6.07
C PHE A 28 22.18 39.06 -4.81
N LEU A 29 23.24 38.80 -4.03
CA LEU A 29 23.16 37.98 -2.82
C LEU A 29 22.16 38.52 -1.77
N PRO A 30 22.10 39.83 -1.48
CA PRO A 30 21.14 40.38 -0.53
C PRO A 30 19.68 40.17 -0.98
N VAL A 31 19.43 40.24 -2.29
CA VAL A 31 18.10 39.98 -2.88
C VAL A 31 17.72 38.51 -2.74
N ILE A 32 18.66 37.59 -3.01
CA ILE A 32 18.44 36.15 -2.78
C ILE A 32 18.13 35.88 -1.32
N ALA A 33 18.93 36.42 -0.39
CA ALA A 33 18.74 36.25 1.04
C ALA A 33 17.37 36.78 1.52
N TYR A 34 16.96 37.96 1.04
CA TYR A 34 15.65 38.53 1.33
C TYR A 34 14.52 37.58 0.91
N TYR A 35 14.53 37.07 -0.32
CA TYR A 35 13.46 36.18 -0.79
C TYR A 35 13.50 34.80 -0.12
N LEU A 36 14.66 34.27 0.24
CA LEU A 36 14.76 33.06 1.04
C LEU A 36 14.10 33.25 2.43
N HIS A 37 14.33 34.38 3.08
CA HIS A 37 13.67 34.72 4.34
C HIS A 37 12.16 34.87 4.17
N LYS A 38 11.68 35.52 3.10
CA LYS A 38 10.23 35.62 2.80
C LYS A 38 9.57 34.26 2.58
N ILE A 39 10.25 33.37 1.88
CA ILE A 39 9.79 32.00 1.67
C ILE A 39 9.63 31.26 3.01
N GLU A 40 10.58 31.44 3.92
CA GLU A 40 10.53 30.88 5.27
C GLU A 40 9.40 31.50 6.11
N GLU A 41 9.25 32.83 6.10
CA GLU A 41 8.13 33.55 6.75
C GLU A 41 6.77 33.07 6.27
N TRP A 42 6.63 32.79 4.97
CA TRP A 42 5.41 32.24 4.39
C TRP A 42 5.18 30.75 4.72
N GLY A 43 6.08 30.14 5.49
CA GLY A 43 5.99 28.75 5.95
C GLY A 43 6.25 27.73 4.85
N PHE A 44 6.94 28.13 3.78
CA PHE A 44 7.30 27.22 2.71
C PHE A 44 8.71 26.66 2.90
N VAL A 45 8.92 25.45 2.39
CA VAL A 45 10.19 24.73 2.48
C VAL A 45 10.53 24.17 1.10
N PHE A 46 11.79 24.31 0.69
CA PHE A 46 12.29 23.64 -0.50
C PHE A 46 12.40 22.14 -0.25
N GLN A 47 11.80 21.35 -1.14
CA GLN A 47 11.81 19.90 -1.06
C GLN A 47 12.09 19.28 -2.41
N ARG A 48 12.67 18.08 -2.39
CA ARG A 48 12.90 17.28 -3.59
C ARG A 48 11.79 16.27 -3.77
N CYS A 49 11.14 16.27 -4.93
CA CYS A 49 10.03 15.36 -5.19
C CYS A 49 10.51 13.90 -5.27
N LYS A 50 9.91 13.02 -4.47
CA LYS A 50 10.22 11.58 -4.44
C LYS A 50 10.03 10.85 -5.78
N VAL A 51 9.16 11.36 -6.65
CA VAL A 51 8.75 10.70 -7.91
C VAL A 51 9.56 11.18 -9.12
N CYS A 52 9.83 12.48 -9.22
CA CYS A 52 10.51 13.06 -10.38
C CYS A 52 11.88 13.68 -10.07
N GLY A 53 12.27 13.75 -8.80
CA GLY A 53 13.57 14.27 -8.36
C GLY A 53 13.75 15.78 -8.52
N LYS A 54 12.73 16.52 -8.95
CA LYS A 54 12.77 17.98 -9.08
C LYS A 54 12.54 18.66 -7.73
N ASP A 55 13.26 19.76 -7.52
CA ASP A 55 13.03 20.63 -6.37
C ASP A 55 11.74 21.44 -6.57
N PHE A 56 10.98 21.60 -5.49
CA PHE A 56 9.73 22.35 -5.48
C PHE A 56 9.50 22.99 -4.12
N LEU A 57 8.62 23.98 -4.10
CA LEU A 57 8.25 24.69 -2.89
C LEU A 57 7.03 24.03 -2.22
N ALA A 58 7.23 23.53 -1.01
CA ALA A 58 6.22 22.77 -0.25
C ALA A 58 5.70 23.57 0.94
N ARG A 59 4.40 23.47 1.25
CA ARG A 59 3.80 24.11 2.44
C ARG A 59 4.21 23.47 3.78
N SER A 60 4.77 22.27 3.73
CA SER A 60 5.25 21.56 4.93
C SER A 60 6.22 20.45 4.52
N ARG A 61 7.02 19.98 5.49
CA ARG A 61 7.92 18.84 5.30
C ARG A 61 7.21 17.53 4.92
N HIS A 62 5.93 17.40 5.23
CA HIS A 62 5.11 16.22 4.90
C HIS A 62 4.70 16.14 3.43
N ASN A 63 4.81 17.24 2.68
CA ASN A 63 4.48 17.24 1.26
C ASN A 63 5.71 16.77 0.46
N GLU A 64 5.74 15.49 0.09
CA GLU A 64 6.87 14.89 -0.65
C GLU A 64 6.73 14.99 -2.19
N LEU A 65 5.58 15.48 -2.68
CA LEU A 65 5.21 15.42 -4.09
C LEU A 65 4.90 16.80 -4.65
N CYS A 66 5.52 17.13 -5.79
CA CYS A 66 5.46 18.47 -6.37
C CYS A 66 4.17 18.78 -7.14
N SER A 67 3.44 17.76 -7.60
CA SER A 67 2.31 17.94 -8.52
C SER A 67 1.35 16.76 -8.49
N ASP A 68 0.13 16.99 -8.98
CA ASP A 68 -0.90 15.95 -9.10
C ASP A 68 -0.47 14.84 -10.07
N LYS A 69 0.34 15.16 -11.07
CA LYS A 69 0.94 14.15 -11.96
C LYS A 69 1.83 13.18 -11.17
N CYS A 70 2.66 13.69 -10.25
CA CYS A 70 3.50 12.85 -9.39
C CYS A 70 2.68 12.07 -8.36
N ARG A 71 1.62 12.67 -7.80
CA ARG A 71 0.65 11.97 -6.93
C ARG A 71 0.02 10.77 -7.62
N LYS A 72 -0.49 10.96 -8.83
CA LYS A 72 -1.09 9.87 -9.62
C LYS A 72 -0.08 8.76 -9.92
N LYS A 73 1.15 9.10 -10.29
CA LYS A 73 2.20 8.11 -10.57
C LYS A 73 2.53 7.28 -9.33
N GLN A 74 2.74 7.91 -8.18
CA GLN A 74 2.97 7.19 -6.92
C GLN A 74 1.80 6.29 -6.54
N ALA A 75 0.56 6.77 -6.69
CA ALA A 75 -0.63 5.97 -6.38
C ALA A 75 -0.75 4.71 -7.26
N VAL A 76 -0.41 4.82 -8.55
CA VAL A 76 -0.38 3.66 -9.47
C VAL A 76 0.70 2.66 -9.07
N GLU A 77 1.90 3.13 -8.73
CA GLU A 77 2.99 2.27 -8.27
C GLU A 77 2.64 1.59 -6.94
N ALA A 78 2.11 2.31 -5.96
CA ALA A 78 1.68 1.77 -4.68
C ALA A 78 0.56 0.73 -4.83
N LYS A 79 -0.41 0.98 -5.72
CA LYS A 79 -1.45 0.00 -6.06
C LYS A 79 -0.84 -1.24 -6.69
N ARG A 80 0.07 -1.09 -7.65
CA ARG A 80 0.76 -2.23 -8.28
C ARG A 80 1.52 -3.05 -7.24
N GLU A 81 2.26 -2.42 -6.33
CA GLU A 81 2.96 -3.12 -5.24
C GLU A 81 2.00 -3.82 -4.28
N PHE A 82 0.84 -3.22 -4.00
CA PHE A 82 -0.21 -3.86 -3.21
C PHE A 82 -0.77 -5.09 -3.92
N ASP A 83 -1.11 -4.97 -5.21
CA ASP A 83 -1.65 -6.06 -6.01
C ASP A 83 -0.62 -7.19 -6.19
N GLU A 84 0.67 -6.88 -6.38
CA GLU A 84 1.74 -7.89 -6.43
C GLU A 84 1.93 -8.59 -5.07
N ARG A 85 1.87 -7.85 -3.95
CA ARG A 85 1.87 -8.47 -2.62
C ARG A 85 0.65 -9.38 -2.42
N ALA A 86 -0.52 -8.96 -2.88
CA ALA A 86 -1.74 -9.77 -2.82
C ALA A 86 -1.65 -11.01 -3.72
N LYS A 87 -0.98 -10.93 -4.88
CA LYS A 87 -0.65 -12.11 -5.70
C LYS A 87 0.31 -13.06 -4.98
N GLY A 88 1.29 -12.52 -4.25
CA GLY A 88 2.17 -13.29 -3.36
C GLY A 88 1.40 -14.09 -2.30
N ASP A 89 0.18 -13.66 -1.98
CA ASP A 89 -0.70 -14.29 -1.00
C ASP A 89 -1.81 -15.17 -1.61
N ARG A 90 -1.79 -15.39 -2.94
CA ARG A 90 -2.80 -16.23 -3.62
C ARG A 90 -2.87 -17.65 -3.05
N LEU A 91 -1.73 -18.16 -2.60
CA LEU A 91 -1.64 -19.45 -1.91
C LEU A 91 -2.48 -19.47 -0.63
N GLU A 92 -2.39 -18.41 0.17
CA GLU A 92 -3.14 -18.30 1.42
C GLU A 92 -4.62 -18.06 1.15
N GLN A 93 -4.96 -17.21 0.18
CA GLN A 93 -6.36 -16.97 -0.23
C GLN A 93 -7.07 -18.26 -0.65
N LEU A 94 -6.41 -19.10 -1.46
CA LEU A 94 -6.97 -20.39 -1.88
C LEU A 94 -7.16 -21.33 -0.69
N TYR A 95 -6.19 -21.37 0.22
CA TYR A 95 -6.28 -22.17 1.44
C TYR A 95 -7.41 -21.71 2.36
N GLU A 96 -7.54 -20.41 2.62
CA GLU A 96 -8.59 -19.83 3.47
C GLU A 96 -9.98 -20.13 2.90
N ALA A 97 -10.16 -19.94 1.60
CA ALA A 97 -11.43 -20.24 0.93
C ALA A 97 -11.83 -21.72 1.13
N ALA A 98 -10.89 -22.65 0.95
CA ALA A 98 -11.12 -24.08 1.19
C ALA A 98 -11.34 -24.40 2.68
N TYR A 99 -10.57 -23.78 3.58
CA TYR A 99 -10.73 -23.94 5.03
C TYR A 99 -12.14 -23.54 5.47
N TYR A 100 -12.61 -22.36 5.06
CA TYR A 100 -13.96 -21.89 5.39
C TYR A 100 -15.04 -22.73 4.73
N TYR A 101 -14.78 -23.31 3.55
CA TYR A 101 -15.66 -24.27 2.92
C TYR A 101 -15.92 -25.46 3.86
N TRP A 102 -14.85 -26.16 4.26
CA TRP A 102 -14.89 -27.27 5.21
C TRP A 102 -15.54 -26.87 6.55
N TYR A 103 -15.08 -25.76 7.13
CA TYR A 103 -15.54 -25.29 8.43
C TYR A 103 -17.05 -25.03 8.45
N ASN A 104 -17.58 -24.36 7.42
CA ASN A 104 -19.01 -24.02 7.36
C ASN A 104 -19.89 -25.27 7.21
N ARG A 105 -19.46 -26.29 6.43
CA ARG A 105 -20.18 -27.56 6.31
C ARG A 105 -20.17 -28.35 7.62
N LEU A 106 -19.00 -28.50 8.24
CA LEU A 106 -18.89 -29.15 9.55
C LEU A 106 -19.70 -28.41 10.64
N ARG A 107 -19.70 -27.07 10.60
CA ARG A 107 -20.51 -26.25 11.52
C ARG A 107 -22.01 -26.51 11.32
N LYS A 108 -22.47 -26.69 10.08
CA LYS A 108 -23.86 -27.08 9.79
C LYS A 108 -24.19 -28.45 10.39
N LEU A 109 -23.38 -29.47 10.11
CA LEU A 109 -23.56 -30.82 10.66
C LEU A 109 -23.57 -30.83 12.20
N ARG A 110 -22.71 -30.03 12.83
CA ARG A 110 -22.67 -29.93 14.29
C ARG A 110 -23.95 -29.34 14.90
N ARG A 111 -24.68 -28.48 14.19
CA ARG A 111 -26.00 -27.99 14.64
C ARG A 111 -27.05 -29.10 14.58
N GLU A 112 -26.93 -29.98 13.59
CA GLU A 112 -27.84 -31.10 13.33
C GLU A 112 -27.29 -32.43 13.90
N LYS A 113 -26.31 -32.36 14.82
CA LYS A 113 -25.49 -33.51 15.24
C LYS A 113 -26.30 -34.68 15.82
N ALA A 114 -27.42 -34.38 16.49
CA ALA A 114 -28.30 -35.40 17.05
C ALA A 114 -28.92 -36.29 15.97
N ALA A 115 -29.08 -35.79 14.74
CA ALA A 115 -29.61 -36.54 13.61
C ALA A 115 -28.51 -37.33 12.87
N ASN A 116 -27.26 -36.83 12.84
CA ASN A 116 -26.18 -37.40 12.03
C ASN A 116 -24.84 -37.47 12.79
N PRO A 117 -24.73 -38.28 13.86
CA PRO A 117 -23.52 -38.36 14.68
C PRO A 117 -22.33 -38.97 13.93
N GLU A 118 -22.56 -40.01 13.15
CA GLU A 118 -21.53 -40.71 12.37
C GLU A 118 -20.95 -39.82 11.25
N LYS A 119 -21.81 -39.18 10.46
CA LYS A 119 -21.40 -38.21 9.43
C LYS A 119 -20.63 -37.03 10.02
N THR A 120 -21.05 -36.53 11.19
CA THR A 120 -20.34 -35.44 11.88
C THR A 120 -18.94 -35.86 12.32
N ALA A 121 -18.76 -37.10 12.77
CA ALA A 121 -17.45 -37.64 13.14
C ALA A 121 -16.56 -37.84 11.90
N ALA A 122 -17.10 -38.45 10.83
CA ALA A 122 -16.39 -38.67 9.57
C ALA A 122 -15.91 -37.35 8.94
N MET A 123 -16.79 -36.36 8.82
CA MET A 123 -16.44 -35.01 8.33
C MET A 123 -15.39 -34.33 9.24
N GLY A 124 -15.46 -34.55 10.56
CA GLY A 124 -14.50 -34.02 11.52
C GLY A 124 -13.09 -34.59 11.32
N GLU A 125 -12.96 -35.89 11.10
CA GLU A 125 -11.68 -36.55 10.85
C GLU A 125 -11.13 -36.19 9.46
N ALA A 126 -11.97 -36.18 8.43
CA ALA A 126 -11.58 -35.73 7.10
C ALA A 126 -11.06 -34.28 7.12
N PHE A 127 -11.72 -33.39 7.86
CA PHE A 127 -11.25 -32.01 8.01
C PHE A 127 -9.90 -31.90 8.74
N LYS A 128 -9.63 -32.78 9.73
CA LYS A 128 -8.30 -32.82 10.38
C LYS A 128 -7.22 -33.28 9.40
N ALA A 129 -7.50 -34.31 8.59
CA ALA A 129 -6.59 -34.80 7.57
C ALA A 129 -6.29 -33.72 6.52
N PHE A 130 -7.34 -33.07 6.00
CA PHE A 130 -7.23 -31.93 5.08
C PHE A 130 -6.28 -30.84 5.61
N ARG A 131 -6.48 -30.38 6.85
CA ARG A 131 -5.64 -29.30 7.43
C ARG A 131 -4.17 -29.71 7.50
N LYS A 132 -3.88 -30.96 7.87
CA LYS A 132 -2.50 -31.47 7.96
C LYS A 132 -1.84 -31.51 6.58
N GLU A 133 -2.56 -32.02 5.59
CA GLU A 133 -2.04 -32.11 4.21
C GLU A 133 -1.93 -30.73 3.55
N ALA A 134 -2.86 -29.82 3.81
CA ALA A 134 -2.83 -28.45 3.31
C ALA A 134 -1.58 -27.70 3.78
N VAL A 135 -1.18 -27.82 5.05
CA VAL A 135 0.04 -27.19 5.57
C VAL A 135 1.28 -27.73 4.86
N LYS A 136 1.35 -29.05 4.64
CA LYS A 136 2.47 -29.68 3.92
C LYS A 136 2.56 -29.18 2.48
N ARG A 137 1.45 -29.19 1.74
CA ARG A 137 1.40 -28.75 0.34
C ARG A 137 1.67 -27.25 0.19
N LYS A 138 1.20 -26.41 1.12
CA LYS A 138 1.57 -24.98 1.17
C LYS A 138 3.08 -24.80 1.29
N TRP A 139 3.74 -25.59 2.14
CA TRP A 139 5.20 -25.59 2.25
C TRP A 139 5.90 -26.06 0.97
N GLN A 140 5.34 -27.04 0.26
CA GLN A 140 5.86 -27.48 -1.05
C GLN A 140 5.75 -26.37 -2.10
N VAL A 141 4.64 -25.63 -2.14
CA VAL A 141 4.49 -24.48 -3.05
C VAL A 141 5.48 -23.37 -2.69
N LYS A 142 5.63 -23.04 -1.40
CA LYS A 142 6.60 -22.01 -0.95
C LYS A 142 8.06 -22.36 -1.28
N ARG A 143 8.41 -23.65 -1.30
CA ARG A 143 9.74 -24.15 -1.70
C ARG A 143 9.90 -24.35 -3.21
N GLY A 144 8.85 -24.13 -4.00
CA GLY A 144 8.85 -24.34 -5.45
C GLY A 144 8.78 -25.80 -5.91
N GLU A 145 8.53 -26.75 -4.98
CA GLU A 145 8.42 -28.18 -5.27
C GLU A 145 7.05 -28.56 -5.88
N MET A 146 6.04 -27.70 -5.70
CA MET A 146 4.69 -27.87 -6.23
C MET A 146 4.24 -26.56 -6.87
N LYS A 147 3.57 -26.61 -8.02
CA LYS A 147 3.00 -25.40 -8.62
C LYS A 147 1.72 -24.99 -7.88
N LEU A 148 1.46 -23.69 -7.85
CA LEU A 148 0.22 -23.14 -7.28
C LEU A 148 -1.03 -23.71 -7.96
N THR A 149 -0.96 -24.01 -9.26
CA THR A 149 -2.02 -24.64 -10.03
C THR A 149 -2.35 -26.02 -9.50
N ASP A 150 -1.34 -26.82 -9.18
CA ASP A 150 -1.51 -28.20 -8.70
C ASP A 150 -2.12 -28.20 -7.29
N PHE A 151 -1.70 -27.24 -6.46
CA PHE A 151 -2.33 -27.00 -5.16
C PHE A 151 -3.80 -26.62 -5.32
N SER A 152 -4.12 -25.71 -6.24
CA SER A 152 -5.51 -25.30 -6.53
C SER A 152 -6.37 -26.47 -7.01
N SER A 153 -5.86 -27.31 -7.91
CA SER A 153 -6.57 -28.50 -8.39
C SER A 153 -6.84 -29.51 -7.27
N TRP A 154 -5.86 -29.71 -6.37
CA TRP A 154 -6.05 -30.54 -5.20
C TRP A 154 -7.14 -29.98 -4.27
N LEU A 155 -7.17 -28.67 -4.00
CA LEU A 155 -8.23 -28.06 -3.18
C LEU A 155 -9.64 -28.27 -3.77
N ILE A 156 -9.78 -28.26 -5.10
CA ILE A 156 -11.05 -28.56 -5.77
C ILE A 156 -11.45 -30.03 -5.53
N ALA A 157 -10.50 -30.96 -5.60
CA ALA A 157 -10.78 -32.36 -5.30
C ALA A 157 -11.22 -32.57 -3.83
N GLU A 158 -10.63 -31.82 -2.89
CA GLU A 158 -11.05 -31.83 -1.48
C GLU A 158 -12.47 -31.25 -1.30
N GLN A 159 -12.86 -30.23 -2.06
CA GLN A 159 -14.24 -29.73 -2.03
C GLN A 159 -15.23 -30.81 -2.50
N ASN A 160 -14.90 -31.55 -3.55
CA ASN A 160 -15.72 -32.67 -4.01
C ASN A 160 -15.81 -33.80 -2.97
N GLU A 161 -14.78 -33.99 -2.13
CA GLU A 161 -14.85 -34.94 -1.01
C GLU A 161 -15.79 -34.43 0.10
N VAL A 162 -15.73 -33.14 0.44
CA VAL A 162 -16.69 -32.53 1.37
C VAL A 162 -18.11 -32.75 0.90
N ASP A 163 -18.39 -32.48 -0.37
CA ASP A 163 -19.75 -32.61 -0.91
C ASP A 163 -20.21 -34.07 -0.90
N ARG A 164 -19.33 -35.02 -1.24
CA ARG A 164 -19.62 -36.46 -1.09
C ARG A 164 -19.93 -36.86 0.35
N LEU A 165 -19.20 -36.35 1.34
CA LEU A 165 -19.45 -36.61 2.76
C LEU A 165 -20.72 -35.91 3.30
N MET A 166 -21.21 -34.87 2.61
CA MET A 166 -22.47 -34.21 2.93
C MET A 166 -23.68 -34.95 2.35
N ASP A 167 -23.54 -35.54 1.16
CA ASP A 167 -24.60 -36.23 0.44
C ASP A 167 -24.74 -37.72 0.81
N ALA A 168 -23.65 -38.37 1.26
CA ALA A 168 -23.66 -39.71 1.86
C ALA A 168 -24.36 -39.69 3.21
#